data_AF-A0A0F9MM98-F1
#
_entry.id   AF-A0A0F9MM98-F1
#
_cell.length_a   1.000
_cell.length_b   1.000
_cell.length_c   1.000
_cell.angle_alpha   90.00
_cell.angle_beta   90.00
_cell.angle_gamma   90.00
#
_symmetry.space_group_name_H-M   'P 1'
#
loop_
_entity.id
_entity.type
_entity.pdbx_description
1 polymer ?
#
loop_
_entity_poly.entity_id
_entity_poly.type
_entity_poly.pdbx_seq_one_letter_code
_entity_poly.pdbx_strand_id
1 'polypeptide(L)'
;MIEQLDSENANFDIKTAFIAVLTHTPSTVEAMQVQVALFLGDGADDLDGTGGAFKIKVNIGSQESHEISYTVTATDVRTVLWTPPFPVKANTAVVVYVLSPNAADVDVDVTAYLYDTDPLGVTPNLDILTTIATTMRGVLIQTWRRFFKKSTLTATQLKTYEDDGVSVVSTQVVEDDDTTETQGAAT
;
A
#
# COMPACT_ATOMS: atom_id res chain seq x y z
N MET A 1 -7.57 2.50 -16.76
CA MET A 1 -6.91 2.16 -18.03
C MET A 1 -5.49 1.85 -17.64
N ILE A 2 -4.85 0.80 -18.17
CA ILE A 2 -3.44 0.57 -17.86
C ILE A 2 -2.63 1.61 -18.64
N GLU A 3 -1.83 2.41 -17.95
CA GLU A 3 -0.98 3.45 -18.54
C GLU A 3 0.49 3.06 -18.37
N GLN A 4 1.28 3.18 -19.43
CA GLN A 4 2.72 3.02 -19.31
C GLN A 4 3.30 4.31 -18.72
N LEU A 5 3.93 4.21 -17.55
CA LEU A 5 4.59 5.32 -16.89
C LEU A 5 6.00 5.54 -17.43
N ASP A 6 6.73 4.45 -17.66
CA ASP A 6 8.12 4.51 -18.12
C ASP A 6 8.57 3.21 -18.81
N SER A 7 9.67 3.30 -19.54
CA SER A 7 10.39 2.14 -20.07
C SER A 7 11.87 2.41 -20.27
N GLU A 8 12.70 1.40 -19.97
CA GLU A 8 14.13 1.40 -20.25
C GLU A 8 14.51 0.12 -21.02
N ASN A 9 15.44 0.24 -21.97
CA ASN A 9 16.01 -0.88 -22.71
C ASN A 9 17.54 -0.70 -22.73
N ALA A 10 18.26 -1.78 -22.39
CA ALA A 10 19.70 -1.88 -22.56
C ALA A 10 20.17 -3.34 -22.40
N ASN A 11 21.41 -3.60 -22.80
CA ASN A 11 22.08 -4.88 -22.55
C ASN A 11 22.73 -4.89 -21.16
N PHE A 12 22.57 -5.98 -20.42
CA PHE A 12 23.10 -6.13 -19.07
C PHE A 12 23.78 -7.49 -18.82
N ASP A 13 24.80 -7.48 -17.96
CA ASP A 13 25.33 -8.67 -17.28
C ASP A 13 24.50 -8.92 -16.02
N ILE A 14 23.57 -9.89 -16.08
CA ILE A 14 22.57 -10.11 -15.03
C ILE A 14 22.91 -11.27 -14.08
N LYS A 15 24.14 -11.83 -14.11
CA LYS A 15 24.44 -13.11 -13.46
C LYS A 15 24.93 -13.06 -12.00
N THR A 16 25.56 -11.96 -11.56
CA THR A 16 26.37 -11.96 -10.31
C THR A 16 25.73 -11.21 -9.16
N ALA A 17 24.92 -10.20 -9.45
CA ALA A 17 24.26 -9.36 -8.48
C ALA A 17 23.00 -8.76 -9.09
N PHE A 18 22.13 -8.24 -8.23
CA PHE A 18 20.99 -7.44 -8.68
C PHE A 18 21.50 -6.19 -9.43
N ILE A 19 21.19 -6.10 -10.72
CA ILE A 19 21.47 -4.93 -11.55
C ILE A 19 20.20 -4.12 -11.72
N ALA A 20 20.31 -2.79 -11.58
CA ALA A 20 19.19 -1.89 -11.81
C ALA A 20 18.89 -1.79 -13.31
N VAL A 21 17.65 -2.04 -13.71
CA VAL A 21 17.22 -2.05 -15.12
C VAL A 21 16.12 -1.04 -15.42
N LEU A 22 15.55 -0.42 -14.39
CA LEU A 22 14.63 0.71 -14.52
C LEU A 22 14.68 1.57 -13.25
N THR A 23 14.72 2.89 -13.42
CA THR A 23 14.57 3.87 -12.33
C THR A 23 13.55 4.93 -12.72
N HIS A 24 12.42 4.94 -12.02
CA HIS A 24 11.36 5.92 -12.28
C HIS A 24 10.92 6.61 -11.00
N THR A 25 10.67 7.91 -11.04
CA THR A 25 10.03 8.65 -9.94
C THR A 25 8.72 9.24 -10.43
N PRO A 26 7.56 8.64 -10.10
CA PRO A 26 6.28 9.17 -10.54
C PRO A 26 6.06 10.59 -10.00
N SER A 27 5.66 11.50 -10.89
CA SER A 27 5.45 12.93 -10.59
C SER A 27 4.06 13.24 -10.01
N THR A 28 3.25 12.22 -9.72
CA THR A 28 1.86 12.38 -9.30
C THR A 28 1.77 12.90 -7.87
N VAL A 29 0.70 13.67 -7.59
CA VAL A 29 0.35 14.14 -6.24
C VAL A 29 -0.27 13.04 -5.37
N GLU A 30 -0.67 11.92 -5.97
CA GLU A 30 -1.35 10.80 -5.31
C GLU A 30 -0.52 9.50 -5.40
N ALA A 31 -0.77 8.59 -4.46
CA ALA A 31 -0.23 7.23 -4.51
C ALA A 31 -0.91 6.44 -5.65
N MET A 32 -0.17 5.51 -6.24
CA MET A 32 -0.59 4.72 -7.40
C MET A 32 -0.32 3.24 -7.19
N GLN A 33 -0.97 2.39 -7.97
CA GLN A 33 -0.72 0.96 -8.00
C GLN A 33 -0.01 0.58 -9.29
N VAL A 34 1.26 0.22 -9.19
CA VAL A 34 2.11 -0.04 -10.37
C VAL A 34 2.43 -1.51 -10.52
N GLN A 35 2.77 -1.91 -11.74
CA GLN A 35 3.25 -3.23 -12.09
C GLN A 35 4.46 -3.13 -13.00
N VAL A 36 5.40 -4.06 -12.87
CA VAL A 36 6.59 -4.13 -13.71
C VAL A 36 6.47 -5.31 -14.67
N ALA A 37 6.83 -5.08 -15.93
CA ALA A 37 7.09 -6.13 -16.91
C ALA A 37 8.56 -6.08 -17.34
N LEU A 38 9.26 -7.21 -17.29
CA LEU A 38 10.62 -7.36 -17.79
C LEU A 38 10.61 -8.33 -18.96
N PHE A 39 11.02 -7.86 -20.13
CA PHE A 39 11.30 -8.69 -21.31
C PHE A 39 12.79 -8.95 -21.34
N LEU A 40 13.18 -10.22 -21.37
CA LEU A 40 14.57 -10.66 -21.41
C LEU A 40 14.82 -11.33 -22.76
N GLY A 41 15.81 -10.84 -23.50
CA GLY A 41 16.21 -11.29 -24.82
C GLY A 41 15.41 -10.66 -25.97
N ASP A 42 16.11 -10.29 -27.04
CA ASP A 42 15.54 -9.66 -28.25
C ASP A 42 15.75 -10.49 -29.53
N GLY A 43 16.54 -11.57 -29.45
CA GLY A 43 16.92 -12.45 -30.55
C GLY A 43 18.35 -12.38 -31.03
N ALA A 44 19.04 -11.32 -30.66
CA ALA A 44 20.48 -11.20 -30.83
C ALA A 44 21.17 -11.47 -29.48
N ASP A 45 20.67 -10.82 -28.43
CA ASP A 45 21.25 -10.81 -27.09
C ASP A 45 20.30 -11.51 -26.12
N ASP A 46 20.27 -12.85 -26.22
CA ASP A 46 19.29 -13.73 -25.57
C ASP A 46 19.82 -14.38 -24.26
N LEU A 47 18.91 -14.99 -23.49
CA LEU A 47 19.26 -15.86 -22.36
C LEU A 47 20.06 -17.08 -22.83
N ASP A 48 20.90 -17.63 -21.95
CA ASP A 48 21.73 -18.80 -22.25
C ASP A 48 20.95 -20.10 -22.50
N GLY A 49 19.64 -20.06 -22.27
CA GLY A 49 18.72 -21.16 -22.49
C GLY A 49 18.83 -22.28 -21.45
N THR A 50 19.51 -22.09 -20.31
CA THR A 50 19.61 -23.14 -19.26
C THR A 50 18.51 -23.03 -18.21
N GLY A 51 17.71 -21.96 -18.24
CA GLY A 51 16.54 -21.76 -17.37
C GLY A 51 16.90 -21.51 -15.91
N GLY A 52 15.98 -21.73 -14.98
CA GLY A 52 16.21 -21.60 -13.54
C GLY A 52 15.41 -20.48 -12.87
N ALA A 53 15.75 -20.18 -11.61
CA ALA A 53 15.04 -19.21 -10.77
C ALA A 53 15.61 -17.79 -10.93
N PHE A 54 15.00 -16.99 -11.81
CA PHE A 54 15.25 -15.56 -11.94
C PHE A 54 14.65 -14.81 -10.77
N LYS A 55 15.31 -13.73 -10.35
CA LYS A 55 14.85 -12.90 -9.23
C LYS A 55 14.64 -11.48 -9.71
N ILE A 56 13.48 -10.92 -9.35
CA ILE A 56 13.20 -9.49 -9.48
C ILE A 56 13.20 -8.90 -8.09
N LYS A 57 13.85 -7.76 -7.93
CA LYS A 57 13.79 -6.98 -6.70
C LYS A 57 13.30 -5.58 -7.02
N VAL A 58 12.35 -5.07 -6.25
CA VAL A 58 11.83 -3.70 -6.40
C VAL A 58 12.10 -2.93 -5.13
N ASN A 59 12.80 -1.80 -5.27
CA ASN A 59 12.99 -0.83 -4.18
C ASN A 59 12.04 0.35 -4.39
N ILE A 60 11.33 0.76 -3.33
CA ILE A 60 10.40 1.89 -3.35
C ILE A 60 10.85 2.91 -2.30
N GLY A 61 11.56 3.95 -2.75
CA GLY A 61 12.17 4.95 -1.88
C GLY A 61 13.15 4.30 -0.89
N SER A 62 12.91 4.52 0.40
CA SER A 62 13.68 3.93 1.50
C SER A 62 13.03 2.68 2.13
N GLN A 63 11.95 2.16 1.56
CA GLN A 63 11.26 0.98 2.09
C GLN A 63 12.06 -0.31 1.87
N GLU A 64 11.73 -1.35 2.62
CA GLU A 64 12.27 -2.69 2.40
C GLU A 64 11.98 -3.16 0.96
N SER A 65 12.96 -3.84 0.37
CA SER A 65 12.87 -4.33 -0.99
C SER A 65 11.91 -5.50 -1.11
N HIS A 66 11.03 -5.50 -2.10
CA HIS A 66 10.23 -6.67 -2.45
C HIS A 66 11.00 -7.55 -3.43
N GLU A 67 11.37 -8.76 -3.03
CA GLU A 67 12.00 -9.77 -3.89
C GLU A 67 10.99 -10.83 -4.31
N ILE A 68 10.93 -11.13 -5.60
CA ILE A 68 10.06 -12.14 -6.20
C ILE A 68 10.92 -13.06 -7.07
N SER A 69 10.69 -14.37 -6.96
CA SER A 69 11.39 -15.38 -7.78
C SER A 69 10.46 -15.97 -8.84
N TYR A 70 10.94 -16.05 -10.09
CA TYR A 70 10.27 -16.66 -11.24
C TYR A 70 11.09 -17.82 -11.76
N THR A 71 10.45 -18.94 -12.10
CA THR A 71 11.15 -20.06 -12.75
C THR A 71 10.97 -19.96 -14.26
N VAL A 72 12.08 -19.88 -14.99
CA VAL A 72 12.15 -19.89 -16.46
C VAL A 72 12.64 -21.27 -16.91
N THR A 73 12.13 -21.79 -18.02
CA THR A 73 12.48 -23.15 -18.46
C THR A 73 13.78 -23.18 -19.26
N ALA A 74 14.48 -24.32 -19.24
CA ALA A 74 15.79 -24.54 -19.85
C ALA A 74 15.78 -24.65 -21.38
N THR A 75 14.82 -23.99 -22.04
CA THR A 75 14.78 -23.85 -23.50
C THR A 75 14.39 -22.44 -23.92
N ASP A 76 14.02 -21.59 -22.96
CA ASP A 76 13.58 -20.23 -23.23
C ASP A 76 14.81 -19.35 -23.39
N VAL A 77 15.09 -18.97 -24.63
CA VAL A 77 16.09 -17.93 -24.97
C VAL A 77 15.54 -16.52 -24.76
N ARG A 78 14.21 -16.41 -24.63
CA ARG A 78 13.51 -15.17 -24.29
C ARG A 78 12.38 -15.44 -23.31
N THR A 79 12.12 -14.51 -22.41
CA THR A 79 11.01 -14.64 -21.46
C THR A 79 10.46 -13.28 -21.05
N VAL A 80 9.26 -13.29 -20.48
CA VAL A 80 8.64 -12.09 -19.90
C VAL A 80 8.25 -12.38 -18.47
N LEU A 81 8.71 -11.53 -17.56
CA LEU A 81 8.44 -11.64 -16.13
C LEU A 81 7.55 -10.47 -15.69
N TRP A 82 6.45 -10.78 -15.00
CA TRP A 82 5.48 -9.79 -14.53
C TRP A 82 5.40 -9.81 -13.01
N THR A 83 5.63 -8.68 -12.36
CA THR A 83 5.38 -8.57 -10.91
C THR A 83 3.89 -8.58 -10.63
N PRO A 84 3.44 -9.00 -9.44
CA PRO A 84 2.15 -8.56 -8.92
C PRO A 84 2.13 -7.02 -8.82
N PRO A 85 0.96 -6.37 -8.92
CA PRO A 85 0.86 -4.94 -8.68
C PRO A 85 1.22 -4.56 -7.23
N PHE A 86 1.89 -3.42 -7.03
CA PHE A 86 2.32 -2.94 -5.72
C PHE A 86 2.10 -1.43 -5.57
N PRO A 87 1.82 -0.93 -4.35
CA PRO A 87 1.56 0.47 -4.12
C PRO A 87 2.86 1.30 -4.13
N VAL A 88 2.82 2.48 -4.76
CA VAL A 88 3.91 3.46 -4.75
C VAL A 88 3.36 4.80 -4.31
N LYS A 89 4.03 5.42 -3.34
CA LYS A 89 3.66 6.76 -2.86
C LYS A 89 4.06 7.81 -3.90
N ALA A 90 3.31 8.91 -3.94
CA ALA A 90 3.65 10.12 -4.69
C ALA A 90 5.14 10.51 -4.49
N ASN A 91 5.82 10.89 -5.58
CA ASN A 91 7.21 11.36 -5.57
C ASN A 91 8.22 10.38 -4.93
N THR A 92 7.92 9.08 -4.94
CA THR A 92 8.82 8.06 -4.40
C THR A 92 9.45 7.27 -5.54
N ALA A 93 10.79 7.24 -5.58
CA ALA A 93 11.51 6.53 -6.62
C ALA A 93 11.26 5.02 -6.56
N VAL A 94 11.01 4.42 -7.71
CA VAL A 94 10.93 2.98 -7.95
C VAL A 94 12.18 2.58 -8.70
N VAL A 95 12.94 1.63 -8.14
CA VAL A 95 14.10 1.03 -8.81
C VAL A 95 13.89 -0.47 -8.94
N VAL A 96 13.89 -0.95 -10.17
CA VAL A 96 13.71 -2.36 -10.50
C VAL A 96 15.06 -2.99 -10.76
N TYR A 97 15.28 -4.16 -10.17
CA TYR A 97 16.47 -4.95 -10.35
C TYR A 97 16.13 -6.36 -10.83
N VAL A 98 17.05 -6.95 -11.60
CA VAL A 98 16.97 -8.34 -12.04
C VAL A 98 18.27 -9.08 -11.70
N LEU A 99 18.16 -10.39 -11.45
CA LEU A 99 19.26 -11.32 -11.26
C LEU A 99 18.88 -12.66 -11.91
N SER A 100 19.71 -13.11 -12.85
CA SER A 100 19.66 -14.44 -13.42
C SER A 100 20.38 -15.45 -12.51
N PRO A 101 19.89 -16.70 -12.44
CA PRO A 101 20.63 -17.80 -11.81
C PRO A 101 21.86 -18.26 -12.63
N ASN A 102 21.97 -17.86 -13.91
CA ASN A 102 22.89 -18.45 -14.86
C ASN A 102 24.12 -17.58 -15.13
N ALA A 103 25.31 -18.18 -15.01
CA ALA A 103 26.58 -17.49 -15.18
C ALA A 103 26.87 -17.05 -16.63
N ALA A 104 26.13 -17.54 -17.62
CA ALA A 104 26.31 -17.20 -19.03
C ALA A 104 25.43 -16.03 -19.52
N ASP A 105 24.50 -15.54 -18.68
CA ASP A 105 23.64 -14.39 -18.99
C ASP A 105 24.39 -13.05 -18.81
N VAL A 106 25.40 -12.83 -19.65
CA VAL A 106 26.38 -11.72 -19.54
C VAL A 106 26.10 -10.51 -20.43
N ASP A 107 25.25 -10.69 -21.42
CA ASP A 107 24.92 -9.68 -22.44
C ASP A 107 23.50 -9.96 -22.90
N VAL A 108 22.54 -9.73 -22.00
CA VAL A 108 21.11 -9.98 -22.25
C VAL A 108 20.44 -8.64 -22.51
N ASP A 109 19.70 -8.51 -23.61
CA ASP A 109 18.80 -7.37 -23.81
C ASP A 109 17.69 -7.42 -22.76
N VAL A 110 17.57 -6.37 -21.96
CA VAL A 110 16.51 -6.24 -20.97
C VAL A 110 15.69 -5.02 -21.31
N THR A 111 14.42 -5.23 -21.64
CA THR A 111 13.43 -4.16 -21.74
C THR A 111 12.51 -4.19 -20.52
N ALA A 112 12.58 -3.15 -19.70
CA ALA A 112 11.76 -2.97 -18.52
C ALA A 112 10.65 -1.96 -18.78
N TYR A 113 9.42 -2.29 -18.39
CA TYR A 113 8.28 -1.38 -18.42
C TYR A 113 7.70 -1.22 -17.02
N LEU A 114 7.34 0.01 -16.68
CA LEU A 114 6.54 0.33 -15.50
C LEU A 114 5.15 0.78 -15.95
N TYR A 115 4.13 0.08 -15.49
CA TYR A 115 2.73 0.39 -15.77
C TYR A 115 2.04 0.90 -14.52
N ASP A 116 1.26 1.96 -14.64
CA ASP A 116 0.16 2.24 -13.74
C ASP A 116 -0.98 1.27 -14.09
N THR A 117 -1.31 0.43 -13.13
CA THR A 117 -2.32 -0.61 -13.30
C THR A 117 -3.68 -0.23 -12.76
N ASP A 118 -3.86 1.02 -12.31
CA ASP A 118 -5.06 1.41 -11.60
C ASP A 118 -6.16 1.98 -12.52
N PRO A 119 -7.29 1.27 -12.76
CA PRO A 119 -8.56 1.89 -13.11
C PRO A 119 -9.44 2.21 -11.88
N LEU A 120 -9.08 1.83 -10.65
CA LEU A 120 -9.95 1.84 -9.47
C LEU A 120 -9.19 2.09 -8.15
N GLY A 121 -8.70 3.33 -8.01
CA GLY A 121 -8.83 4.16 -6.82
C GLY A 121 -8.54 3.55 -5.45
N VAL A 122 -7.51 4.10 -4.80
CA VAL A 122 -7.39 4.21 -3.35
C VAL A 122 -7.43 2.84 -2.67
N THR A 123 -6.25 2.23 -2.49
CA THR A 123 -6.11 1.28 -1.37
C THR A 123 -6.60 2.04 -0.13
N PRO A 124 -7.73 1.64 0.49
CA PRO A 124 -8.30 2.43 1.55
C PRO A 124 -7.24 2.50 2.65
N ASN A 125 -6.82 3.72 2.98
CA ASN A 125 -5.84 3.94 4.02
C ASN A 125 -6.38 3.24 5.28
N LEU A 126 -5.72 2.14 5.68
CA LEU A 126 -6.16 1.31 6.79
C LEU A 126 -6.19 2.12 8.09
N ASP A 127 -5.39 3.19 8.18
CA ASP A 127 -5.38 4.12 9.31
C ASP A 127 -6.68 4.93 9.38
N ILE A 128 -7.27 5.28 8.23
CA ILE A 128 -8.58 5.96 8.18
C ILE A 128 -9.68 4.97 8.59
N LEU A 129 -9.62 3.73 8.11
CA LEU A 129 -10.61 2.71 8.47
C LEU A 129 -10.57 2.35 9.96
N THR A 130 -9.38 2.24 10.55
CA THR A 130 -9.23 1.97 12.00
C THR A 130 -9.67 3.17 12.84
N THR A 131 -9.39 4.39 12.40
CA THR A 131 -9.86 5.62 13.07
C THR A 131 -11.38 5.72 13.04
N ILE A 132 -12.01 5.48 11.89
CA ILE A 132 -13.47 5.47 11.75
C ILE A 132 -14.07 4.35 12.62
N ALA A 133 -13.51 3.13 12.55
CA ALA A 133 -13.99 2.00 13.33
C ALA A 133 -13.93 2.26 14.84
N THR A 134 -12.84 2.88 15.33
CA THR A 134 -12.67 3.22 16.75
C THR A 134 -13.63 4.33 17.17
N THR A 135 -13.78 5.36 16.33
CA THR A 135 -14.67 6.51 16.60
C THR A 135 -16.14 6.10 16.60
N MET A 136 -16.60 5.37 15.58
CA MET A 136 -17.98 4.89 15.48
C MET A 136 -18.33 3.94 16.63
N ARG A 137 -17.42 3.03 17.00
CA ARG A 137 -17.59 2.17 18.16
C ARG A 137 -17.71 3.00 19.45
N GLY A 138 -16.87 4.01 19.63
CA GLY A 138 -16.93 4.92 20.77
C GLY A 138 -18.27 5.64 20.87
N VAL A 139 -18.77 6.20 19.76
CA VAL A 139 -20.07 6.88 19.70
C VAL A 139 -21.21 5.92 20.04
N LEU A 140 -21.23 4.72 19.44
CA LEU A 140 -22.27 3.72 19.71
C LEU A 140 -22.30 3.30 21.18
N ILE A 141 -21.13 3.06 21.78
CA ILE A 141 -21.01 2.69 23.19
C ILE A 141 -21.50 3.82 24.10
N GLN A 142 -21.13 5.08 23.81
CA GLN A 142 -21.58 6.22 24.60
C GLN A 142 -23.09 6.45 24.49
N THR A 143 -23.67 6.31 23.30
CA THR A 143 -25.13 6.34 23.11
C THR A 143 -25.80 5.23 23.91
N TRP A 144 -25.29 3.99 23.82
CA TRP A 144 -25.85 2.87 24.54
C TRP A 144 -25.77 3.05 26.06
N ARG A 145 -24.65 3.54 26.59
CA ARG A 145 -24.49 3.84 28.03
C ARG A 145 -25.48 4.90 28.51
N ARG A 146 -25.70 5.95 27.72
CA ARG A 146 -26.65 7.01 28.07
C ARG A 146 -28.08 6.47 28.27
N PHE A 147 -28.53 5.58 27.40
CA PHE A 147 -29.92 5.08 27.42
C PHE A 147 -30.14 3.84 28.28
N PHE A 148 -29.14 2.97 28.40
CA PHE A 148 -29.30 1.63 29.00
C PHE A 148 -28.43 1.39 30.24
N LYS A 149 -27.56 2.35 30.60
CA LYS A 149 -26.72 2.27 31.81
C LYS A 149 -27.00 3.45 32.73
N LYS A 150 -26.27 3.47 33.85
CA LYS A 150 -26.36 4.55 34.83
C LYS A 150 -25.94 5.86 34.18
N SER A 151 -26.84 6.82 34.20
CA SER A 151 -26.58 8.22 33.93
C SER A 151 -27.18 9.05 35.07
N THR A 152 -26.62 10.23 35.31
CA THR A 152 -27.15 11.15 36.33
C THR A 152 -27.30 12.52 35.72
N LEU A 153 -28.47 13.13 35.93
CA LEU A 153 -28.75 14.50 35.58
C LEU A 153 -28.85 15.33 36.87
N THR A 154 -28.11 16.43 36.92
CA THR A 154 -28.25 17.49 37.92
C THR A 154 -28.77 18.75 37.24
N ALA A 155 -29.06 19.79 38.02
CA ALA A 155 -29.51 21.08 37.48
C ALA A 155 -28.54 21.72 36.46
N THR A 156 -27.28 21.29 36.40
CA THR A 156 -26.29 21.88 35.50
C THR A 156 -25.50 20.87 34.67
N GLN A 157 -25.68 19.56 34.91
CA GLN A 157 -24.82 18.54 34.31
C GLN A 157 -25.53 17.22 34.05
N LEU A 158 -25.31 16.65 32.87
CA LEU A 158 -25.58 15.25 32.57
C LEU A 158 -24.26 14.48 32.55
N LYS A 159 -24.19 13.39 33.31
CA LYS A 159 -23.02 12.49 33.36
C LYS A 159 -23.39 11.09 32.89
N THR A 160 -22.55 10.50 32.06
CA THR A 160 -22.59 9.07 31.74
C THR A 160 -21.44 8.35 32.40
N TYR A 161 -21.65 7.08 32.76
CA TYR A 161 -20.71 6.29 33.54
C TYR A 161 -20.24 5.04 32.77
N GLU A 162 -19.07 4.54 33.13
CA GLU A 162 -18.55 3.24 32.71
C GLU A 162 -19.49 2.13 33.22
N ASP A 163 -19.24 0.90 32.77
CA ASP A 163 -20.02 -0.26 33.20
C ASP A 163 -19.87 -0.59 34.71
N ASP A 164 -18.88 0.01 35.37
CA ASP A 164 -18.72 -0.03 36.83
C ASP A 164 -19.72 0.86 37.61
N GLY A 165 -20.40 1.79 36.92
CA GLY A 165 -21.36 2.72 37.50
C GLY A 165 -20.76 3.79 38.43
N VAL A 166 -19.43 3.94 38.43
CA VAL A 166 -18.67 4.86 39.30
C VAL A 166 -17.82 5.81 38.47
N SER A 167 -17.11 5.32 37.47
CA SER A 167 -16.21 6.13 36.64
C SER A 167 -17.01 6.93 35.61
N VAL A 168 -16.80 8.25 35.55
CA VAL A 168 -17.50 9.13 34.58
C VAL A 168 -16.80 9.07 33.23
N VAL A 169 -17.57 8.84 32.16
CA VAL A 169 -17.07 8.74 30.77
C VAL A 169 -17.30 10.02 29.98
N SER A 170 -18.40 10.73 30.28
CA SER A 170 -18.66 12.03 29.68
C SER A 170 -19.45 12.92 30.62
N THR A 171 -19.21 14.22 30.50
CA THR A 171 -20.01 15.27 31.13
C THR A 171 -20.54 16.21 30.06
N GLN A 172 -21.83 16.57 30.15
CA GLN A 172 -22.47 17.60 29.34
C GLN A 172 -23.00 18.67 30.28
N VAL A 173 -22.83 19.94 29.92
CA VAL A 173 -23.52 21.05 30.60
C VAL A 173 -25.00 21.00 30.22
N VAL A 174 -25.86 21.19 31.21
CA VAL A 174 -27.31 21.27 31.01
C VAL A 174 -27.79 22.61 31.56
N GLU A 175 -28.69 23.25 30.82
CA GLU A 175 -29.41 24.44 31.25
C GLU A 175 -30.92 24.17 31.11
N ASP A 176 -31.70 24.51 32.13
CA ASP A 176 -33.15 24.32 32.17
C ASP A 176 -33.80 25.67 32.54
N ASP A 177 -34.79 26.09 31.76
CA ASP A 177 -35.53 27.35 31.94
C ASP A 177 -37.00 27.13 32.35
N ASP A 178 -37.29 25.99 32.99
CA ASP A 178 -38.63 25.50 33.37
C ASP A 178 -39.54 25.16 32.18
N THR A 179 -39.12 25.41 30.94
CA THR A 179 -39.89 25.10 29.72
C THR A 179 -39.10 24.27 28.71
N THR A 180 -37.79 24.43 28.67
CA THR A 180 -36.86 23.78 27.76
C THR A 180 -35.59 23.36 28.49
N GLU A 181 -35.08 22.18 28.12
CA GLU A 181 -33.77 21.72 28.56
C GLU A 181 -32.80 21.78 27.37
N THR A 182 -31.69 22.51 27.54
CA THR A 182 -30.61 22.59 26.57
C THR A 182 -29.41 21.79 27.06
N GLN A 183 -28.90 20.90 26.22
CA GLN A 183 -27.71 20.10 26.52
C GLN A 183 -26.53 20.51 25.63
N GLY A 184 -25.40 20.81 26.26
CA GLY A 184 -24.14 21.14 25.60
C GLY A 184 -23.41 19.92 25.04
N ALA A 185 -22.30 20.18 24.34
CA ALA A 185 -21.43 19.13 23.84
C ALA A 185 -20.85 18.27 24.98
N ALA A 186 -20.66 16.98 24.73
CA ALA A 186 -20.01 16.08 25.67
C ALA A 186 -18.50 16.35 25.69
N THR A 187 -17.95 16.49 26.88
CA THR A 187 -16.51 16.50 27.14
C THR A 187 -16.08 15.24 27.87
#